data_AF-A0A116LFC7-F1
#
_entry.id   AF-A0A116LFC7-F1
#
_cell.length_a   1.000
_cell.length_b   1.000
_cell.length_c   1.000
_cell.angle_alpha   90.00
_cell.angle_beta   90.00
_cell.angle_gamma   90.00
#
_symmetry.space_group_name_H-M   'P 1'
#
loop_
_entity.id
_entity.type
_entity.pdbx_description
1 polymer ?
#
loop_
_entity_poly.entity_id
_entity_poly.type
_entity_poly.pdbx_seq_one_letter_code
_entity_poly.pdbx_strand_id
1 'polypeptide(L)'
;MLESHRMIIKFLKQTILEADLKAMDCGHEKDFAIIPEAFDDEYLGILLENDGCDIYFKIYYETDDSDCFVTMDLEDGLHESIHVKFNFEDWKNDFHQFCIAVKVILEHYAIGIWTEAMAEMEVIGLVNFVKKYQSKTIVWNNDCLVYE
;
A
#
# COMPACT_ATOMS: atom_id res chain seq x y z
N MET A 1 -1.27 20.51 -0.40
CA MET A 1 -0.01 21.09 0.14
C MET A 1 1.07 20.71 -0.85
N LEU A 2 1.39 21.59 -1.81
CA LEU A 2 2.23 21.24 -2.97
C LEU A 2 3.45 20.43 -2.53
N GLU A 3 3.58 19.22 -3.11
CA GLU A 3 4.64 18.23 -2.89
C GLU A 3 4.40 17.16 -1.80
N SER A 4 3.17 17.04 -1.28
CA SER A 4 2.76 15.97 -0.36
C SER A 4 3.12 14.56 -0.87
N HIS A 5 2.94 14.31 -2.17
CA HIS A 5 3.33 13.06 -2.84
C HIS A 5 4.80 12.71 -2.62
N ARG A 6 5.71 13.70 -2.60
CA ARG A 6 7.15 13.46 -2.41
C ARG A 6 7.46 12.92 -1.02
N MET A 7 6.73 13.36 -0.01
CA MET A 7 6.90 12.86 1.36
C MET A 7 6.47 11.40 1.47
N ILE A 8 5.32 11.05 0.87
CA ILE A 8 4.81 9.68 0.82
C ILE A 8 5.80 8.77 0.09
N ILE A 9 6.28 9.19 -1.08
CA ILE A 9 7.26 8.43 -1.88
C ILE A 9 8.55 8.21 -1.10
N LYS A 10 9.09 9.24 -0.45
CA LYS A 10 10.31 9.11 0.37
C LYS A 10 10.12 8.15 1.54
N PHE A 11 8.98 8.25 2.24
CA PHE A 11 8.64 7.36 3.33
C PHE A 11 8.56 5.90 2.87
N LEU A 12 7.79 5.63 1.79
CA LEU A 12 7.67 4.28 1.25
C LEU A 12 9.02 3.70 0.85
N LYS A 13 9.84 4.44 0.10
CA LYS A 13 11.19 3.99 -0.28
C LYS A 13 12.05 3.63 0.91
N GLN A 14 12.02 4.43 1.98
CA GLN A 14 12.78 4.16 3.18
C GLN A 14 12.28 2.91 3.90
N THR A 15 10.98 2.81 4.15
CA THR A 15 10.41 1.70 4.92
C THR A 15 10.50 0.38 4.17
N ILE A 16 10.40 0.41 2.83
CA ILE A 16 10.63 -0.76 1.99
C ILE A 16 12.09 -1.23 2.11
N LEU A 17 13.07 -0.32 2.04
CA LEU A 17 14.48 -0.68 2.24
C LEU A 17 14.73 -1.30 3.63
N GLU A 18 14.10 -0.76 4.67
CA GLU A 18 14.17 -1.32 6.03
C GLU A 18 13.58 -2.74 6.09
N ALA A 19 12.48 -2.99 5.35
CA ALA A 19 11.84 -4.30 5.27
C ALA A 19 12.69 -5.32 4.51
N ASP A 20 13.28 -4.94 3.37
CA ASP A 20 14.19 -5.80 2.59
C ASP A 20 15.38 -6.26 3.45
N LEU A 21 16.03 -5.34 4.17
CA LEU A 21 17.14 -5.68 5.04
C LEU A 21 16.73 -6.67 6.13
N LYS A 22 15.53 -6.49 6.70
CA LYS A 22 14.98 -7.40 7.71
C LYS A 22 14.63 -8.77 7.11
N ALA A 23 14.07 -8.80 5.90
CA ALA A 23 13.79 -10.03 5.17
C ALA A 23 15.06 -10.84 4.91
N MET A 24 16.16 -10.16 4.53
CA MET A 24 17.48 -10.79 4.38
C MET A 24 17.94 -11.41 5.70
N ASP A 25 17.83 -10.68 6.82
CA ASP A 25 18.18 -11.21 8.15
C ASP A 25 17.34 -12.42 8.56
N CYS A 26 16.10 -12.53 8.06
CA CYS A 26 15.20 -13.66 8.28
C CYS A 26 15.37 -14.81 7.26
N GLY A 27 16.23 -14.66 6.26
CA GLY A 27 16.46 -15.68 5.22
C GLY A 27 15.45 -15.69 4.08
N HIS A 28 14.63 -14.63 3.96
CA HIS A 28 13.61 -14.44 2.92
C HIS A 28 14.13 -13.56 1.76
N GLU A 29 15.41 -13.69 1.41
CA GLU A 29 16.14 -12.81 0.47
C GLU A 29 15.55 -12.74 -0.95
N LYS A 30 14.68 -13.70 -1.32
CA LYS A 30 14.10 -13.84 -2.67
C LYS A 30 12.60 -13.65 -2.71
N ASP A 31 11.99 -13.51 -1.53
CA ASP A 31 10.53 -13.47 -1.37
C ASP A 31 10.01 -12.03 -1.53
N PHE A 32 10.89 -11.09 -1.92
CA PHE A 32 10.58 -9.67 -2.10
C PHE A 32 11.19 -9.18 -3.41
N ALA A 33 10.33 -8.82 -4.36
CA ALA A 33 10.73 -8.02 -5.50
C ALA A 33 10.03 -6.66 -5.43
N ILE A 34 10.81 -5.58 -5.37
CA ILE A 34 10.30 -4.23 -5.56
C ILE A 34 10.34 -3.95 -7.05
N ILE A 35 9.17 -3.91 -7.68
CA ILE A 35 9.06 -3.61 -9.10
C ILE A 35 8.41 -2.24 -9.25
N PRO A 36 9.15 -1.22 -9.73
CA PRO A 36 8.54 0.03 -10.15
C PRO A 36 7.59 -0.28 -11.32
N GLU A 37 6.29 -0.17 -11.07
CA GLU A 37 5.27 -0.71 -11.98
C GLU A 37 5.09 0.15 -13.24
N ALA A 38 5.19 1.48 -13.07
CA ALA A 38 5.36 2.44 -14.14
C ALA A 38 5.64 3.82 -13.52
N PHE A 39 6.42 4.64 -14.23
CA PHE A 39 6.40 6.09 -14.04
C PHE A 39 5.49 6.64 -15.13
N ASP A 40 4.20 6.75 -14.83
CA ASP A 40 3.32 7.58 -15.64
C ASP A 40 3.48 9.04 -15.18
N ASP A 41 3.09 10.00 -16.01
CA ASP A 41 3.06 11.41 -15.64
C ASP A 41 2.04 11.69 -14.51
N GLU A 42 1.18 10.71 -14.19
CA GLU A 42 0.10 10.80 -13.21
C GLU A 42 0.42 10.16 -11.84
N TYR A 43 1.25 9.11 -11.79
CA TYR A 43 1.53 8.38 -10.53
C TYR A 43 2.86 7.63 -10.52
N LEU A 44 3.33 7.30 -9.30
CA LEU A 44 4.39 6.33 -9.06
C LEU A 44 3.77 4.99 -8.63
N GLY A 45 4.02 3.92 -9.39
CA GLY A 45 3.65 2.54 -9.02
C GLY A 45 4.78 1.81 -8.28
N ILE A 46 4.45 1.07 -7.22
CA ILE A 46 5.35 0.19 -6.47
C ILE A 46 4.64 -1.14 -6.24
N LEU A 47 5.20 -2.23 -6.75
CA LEU A 47 4.76 -3.59 -6.45
C LEU A 47 5.72 -4.24 -5.46
N LEU A 48 5.16 -4.92 -4.46
CA LEU A 48 5.84 -5.82 -3.54
C LEU A 48 5.33 -7.23 -3.83
N GLU A 49 6.18 -8.10 -4.38
CA GLU A 49 5.82 -9.50 -4.70
C GLU A 49 6.35 -10.47 -3.63
N ASN A 50 5.54 -11.46 -3.23
CA ASN A 50 5.91 -12.53 -2.28
C ASN A 50 5.11 -13.80 -2.54
N ASP A 51 5.64 -14.67 -3.41
CA ASP A 51 5.12 -16.02 -3.67
C ASP A 51 3.58 -16.09 -3.86
N GLY A 52 3.02 -15.10 -4.57
CA GLY A 52 1.58 -14.99 -4.86
C GLY A 52 0.78 -14.14 -3.87
N CYS A 53 1.44 -13.51 -2.90
CA CYS A 53 0.92 -12.49 -2.00
C CYS A 53 1.54 -11.12 -2.31
N ASP A 54 0.83 -10.33 -3.10
CA ASP A 54 1.33 -9.12 -3.72
C ASP A 54 0.64 -7.87 -3.16
N ILE A 55 1.40 -6.78 -3.02
CA ILE A 55 0.90 -5.47 -2.61
C ILE A 55 1.28 -4.42 -3.65
N TYR A 56 0.29 -3.75 -4.21
CA TYR A 56 0.48 -2.68 -5.19
C TYR A 56 0.17 -1.34 -4.57
N PHE A 57 1.15 -0.44 -4.48
CA PHE A 57 0.94 0.95 -4.13
C PHE A 57 1.00 1.84 -5.37
N LYS A 58 0.01 2.71 -5.55
CA LYS A 58 0.05 3.79 -6.55
C LYS A 58 -0.07 5.13 -5.84
N ILE A 59 0.97 5.96 -5.96
CA ILE A 59 1.00 7.31 -5.39
C ILE A 59 0.76 8.31 -6.51
N TYR A 60 -0.44 8.88 -6.53
CA TYR A 60 -0.82 9.87 -7.54
C TYR A 60 -0.22 11.22 -7.19
N TYR A 61 0.39 11.86 -8.19
CA TYR A 61 1.02 13.15 -7.99
C TYR A 61 -0.02 14.22 -7.71
N GLU A 62 0.37 15.17 -6.86
CA GLU A 62 -0.44 16.36 -6.64
C GLU A 62 -0.33 17.27 -7.84
N THR A 63 -1.46 17.78 -8.32
CA THR A 63 -1.53 18.75 -9.41
C THR A 63 -2.17 20.04 -8.90
N ASP A 64 -2.19 21.08 -9.74
CA ASP A 64 -2.90 22.32 -9.41
C ASP A 64 -4.42 22.09 -9.22
N ASP A 65 -4.97 21.02 -9.80
CA ASP A 65 -6.40 20.68 -9.80
C ASP A 65 -6.76 19.50 -8.87
N SER A 66 -5.77 18.82 -8.28
CA SER A 66 -6.01 17.62 -7.46
C SER A 66 -5.00 17.42 -6.33
N ASP A 67 -5.52 17.16 -5.13
CA ASP A 67 -4.72 16.71 -3.98
C ASP A 67 -4.07 15.34 -4.24
N CYS A 68 -2.94 15.09 -3.58
CA CYS A 68 -2.30 13.77 -3.60
C CYS A 68 -3.21 12.71 -2.95
N PHE A 69 -3.31 11.56 -3.60
CA PHE A 69 -3.96 10.38 -3.05
C PHE A 69 -3.15 9.12 -3.36
N VAL A 70 -3.38 8.08 -2.57
CA VAL A 70 -2.70 6.78 -2.72
C VAL A 70 -3.76 5.70 -2.92
N THR A 71 -3.51 4.76 -3.82
CA THR A 71 -4.24 3.49 -3.83
C THR A 71 -3.34 2.34 -3.40
N MET A 72 -3.94 1.34 -2.77
CA MET A 72 -3.28 0.11 -2.37
C MET A 72 -4.16 -1.09 -2.76
N ASP A 73 -3.60 -2.01 -3.52
CA ASP A 73 -4.20 -3.31 -3.83
C ASP A 73 -3.44 -4.41 -3.08
N LEU A 74 -4.17 -5.36 -2.51
CA LEU A 74 -3.65 -6.54 -1.83
C LEU A 74 -4.22 -7.78 -2.54
N GLU A 75 -3.35 -8.65 -3.03
CA GLU A 75 -3.72 -9.90 -3.71
C GLU A 75 -3.00 -11.07 -3.05
N ASP A 76 -3.67 -12.19 -2.76
CA ASP A 76 -3.02 -13.37 -2.16
C ASP A 76 -3.38 -14.70 -2.83
N GLY A 77 -4.12 -14.63 -3.94
CA GLY A 77 -4.60 -15.78 -4.72
C GLY A 77 -5.60 -16.70 -3.99
N LEU A 78 -5.88 -16.47 -2.70
CA LEU A 78 -6.72 -17.29 -1.84
C LEU A 78 -8.02 -16.58 -1.45
N HIS A 79 -7.98 -15.25 -1.37
CA HIS A 79 -9.10 -14.38 -1.01
C HIS A 79 -9.38 -13.35 -2.13
N GLU A 80 -10.50 -12.65 -2.01
CA GLU A 80 -10.83 -11.54 -2.91
C GLU A 80 -9.83 -10.39 -2.71
N SER A 81 -9.33 -9.82 -3.82
CA SER A 81 -8.39 -8.70 -3.78
C SER A 81 -8.98 -7.51 -3.03
N ILE A 82 -8.18 -6.88 -2.17
CA ILE A 82 -8.61 -5.72 -1.39
C ILE A 82 -8.06 -4.46 -2.04
N HIS A 83 -8.94 -3.63 -2.60
CA HIS A 83 -8.59 -2.29 -3.10
C HIS A 83 -8.91 -1.20 -2.09
N VAL A 84 -7.97 -0.30 -1.86
CA VAL A 84 -8.11 0.82 -0.94
C VAL A 84 -7.64 2.12 -1.59
N LYS A 85 -8.39 3.21 -1.39
CA LYS A 85 -8.00 4.58 -1.77
C LYS A 85 -7.92 5.50 -0.55
N PHE A 86 -6.83 6.22 -0.42
CA PHE A 86 -6.55 7.16 0.66
C PHE A 86 -6.46 8.59 0.14
N ASN A 87 -7.30 9.49 0.67
CA ASN A 87 -7.13 10.93 0.50
C ASN A 87 -6.73 11.52 1.86
N PHE A 88 -5.68 12.33 1.93
CA PHE A 88 -5.14 12.83 3.20
C PHE A 88 -5.83 14.14 3.62
N GLU A 89 -7.07 14.06 4.11
CA GLU A 89 -7.90 15.23 4.47
C GLU A 89 -7.33 16.01 5.67
N ASP A 90 -6.91 15.32 6.74
CA ASP A 90 -6.05 15.87 7.81
C ASP A 90 -4.65 15.34 7.62
N TRP A 91 -3.88 16.02 6.76
CA TRP A 91 -2.55 15.58 6.32
C TRP A 91 -1.68 15.03 7.46
N LYS A 92 -1.58 15.74 8.59
CA LYS A 92 -0.67 15.35 9.66
C LYS A 92 -1.11 14.06 10.34
N ASN A 93 -2.39 13.97 10.70
CA ASN A 93 -2.92 12.79 11.37
C ASN A 93 -2.98 11.60 10.40
N ASP A 94 -3.47 11.82 9.19
CA ASP A 94 -3.69 10.77 8.21
C ASP A 94 -2.38 10.21 7.67
N PHE A 95 -1.37 11.07 7.46
CA PHE A 95 -0.02 10.61 7.11
C PHE A 95 0.63 9.82 8.25
N HIS A 96 0.40 10.21 9.51
CA HIS A 96 0.93 9.46 10.65
C HIS A 96 0.30 8.05 10.74
N GLN A 97 -1.01 7.94 10.58
CA GLN A 97 -1.72 6.67 10.57
C GLN A 97 -1.29 5.80 9.38
N PHE A 98 -1.16 6.39 8.19
CA PHE A 98 -0.62 5.73 7.01
C PHE A 98 0.78 5.18 7.26
N CYS A 99 1.67 5.97 7.88
CA CYS A 99 3.02 5.53 8.23
C CYS A 99 3.01 4.31 9.16
N ILE A 100 2.12 4.29 10.16
CA ILE A 100 1.99 3.16 11.09
C ILE A 100 1.52 1.92 10.34
N ALA A 101 0.44 2.05 9.55
CA ALA A 101 -0.13 0.93 8.80
C ALA A 101 0.91 0.31 7.87
N VAL A 102 1.56 1.11 7.01
CA VAL A 102 2.58 0.62 6.07
C VAL A 102 3.74 -0.09 6.78
N LYS A 103 4.20 0.43 7.93
CA LYS A 103 5.26 -0.22 8.71
C LYS A 103 4.85 -1.60 9.21
N VAL A 104 3.64 -1.72 9.75
CA VAL A 104 3.10 -3.01 10.23
C VAL A 104 3.00 -4.00 9.07
N ILE A 105 2.46 -3.56 7.92
CA ILE A 105 2.35 -4.38 6.70
C ILE A 105 3.71 -4.93 6.30
N LEU A 106 4.68 -4.03 6.10
CA LEU A 106 6.01 -4.38 5.63
C LEU A 106 6.82 -5.19 6.66
N GLU A 107 6.60 -4.96 7.95
CA GLU A 107 7.23 -5.75 9.01
C GLU A 107 6.76 -7.21 8.98
N HIS A 108 5.46 -7.45 8.83
CA HIS A 108 4.91 -8.81 8.74
C HIS A 108 5.26 -9.48 7.42
N TYR A 109 5.30 -8.68 6.36
CA TYR A 109 5.77 -9.12 5.06
C TYR A 109 7.20 -9.66 5.22
N ALA A 110 8.14 -8.85 5.74
CA ALA A 110 9.56 -9.19 5.93
C ALA A 110 9.82 -10.48 6.74
N ILE A 111 8.95 -10.81 7.70
CA ILE A 111 9.09 -12.01 8.54
C ILE A 111 8.38 -13.25 7.98
N GLY A 112 7.70 -13.13 6.82
CA GLY A 112 6.99 -14.22 6.17
C GLY A 112 5.69 -14.65 6.88
N ILE A 113 5.13 -13.82 7.76
CA ILE A 113 3.90 -14.14 8.51
C ILE A 113 2.71 -13.34 7.96
N TRP A 114 2.42 -13.56 6.68
CA TRP A 114 1.44 -12.79 5.93
C TRP A 114 0.00 -12.90 6.46
N THR A 115 -0.42 -14.08 6.90
CA THR A 115 -1.76 -14.29 7.45
C THR A 115 -1.98 -13.48 8.74
N GLU A 116 -0.95 -13.34 9.57
CA GLU A 116 -1.00 -12.46 10.76
C GLU A 116 -0.97 -10.99 10.35
N ALA A 117 -0.22 -10.63 9.30
CA ALA A 117 -0.26 -9.28 8.70
C ALA A 117 -1.68 -8.88 8.31
N MET A 118 -2.39 -9.74 7.60
CA MET A 118 -3.74 -9.47 7.10
C MET A 118 -4.74 -9.35 8.25
N ALA A 119 -4.65 -10.24 9.25
CA ALA A 119 -5.45 -10.16 10.46
C ALA A 119 -5.14 -8.90 11.28
N GLU A 120 -3.87 -8.51 11.39
CA GLU A 120 -3.45 -7.28 12.07
C GLU A 120 -3.85 -6.02 11.28
N MET A 121 -3.80 -6.03 9.95
CA MET A 121 -4.35 -4.95 9.12
C MET A 121 -5.86 -4.77 9.36
N GLU A 122 -6.57 -5.89 9.55
CA GLU A 122 -8.00 -5.91 9.88
C GLU A 122 -8.28 -5.34 11.29
N VAL A 123 -7.40 -5.65 12.27
CA VAL A 123 -7.58 -5.32 13.69
C VAL A 123 -7.00 -3.95 14.10
N ILE A 124 -5.82 -3.57 13.62
CA ILE A 124 -4.99 -2.49 14.18
C ILE A 124 -5.37 -1.10 13.66
N GLY A 125 -5.85 -0.96 12.43
CA GLY A 125 -6.21 0.37 11.98
C GLY A 125 -6.35 0.62 10.49
N LEU A 126 -5.94 -0.28 9.59
CA LEU A 126 -6.21 -0.07 8.17
C LEU A 126 -7.73 -0.08 7.93
N VAL A 127 -8.45 -1.05 8.50
CA VAL A 127 -9.94 -1.08 8.42
C VAL A 127 -10.57 0.16 9.05
N ASN A 128 -10.09 0.66 10.19
CA ASN A 128 -10.65 1.86 10.83
C ASN A 128 -10.26 3.17 10.12
N PHE A 129 -9.04 3.26 9.59
CA PHE A 129 -8.53 4.36 8.77
C PHE A 129 -9.28 4.41 7.43
N VAL A 130 -9.49 3.26 6.79
CA VAL A 130 -10.28 3.12 5.55
C VAL A 130 -11.76 3.39 5.81
N LYS A 131 -12.33 2.91 6.93
CA LYS A 131 -13.71 3.23 7.37
C LYS A 131 -13.99 4.73 7.44
N LYS A 132 -13.01 5.57 7.80
CA LYS A 132 -13.13 7.03 7.76
C LYS A 132 -13.44 7.55 6.35
N TYR A 133 -12.93 6.88 5.32
CA TYR A 133 -13.13 7.19 3.91
C TYR A 133 -14.24 6.36 3.23
N GLN A 134 -14.76 5.31 3.88
CA GLN A 134 -15.84 4.44 3.37
C GLN A 134 -17.20 5.15 3.13
N SER A 135 -17.37 6.40 3.58
CA SER A 135 -18.55 7.20 3.18
C SER A 135 -18.52 7.65 1.71
N LYS A 136 -17.39 7.46 1.02
CA LYS A 136 -17.23 7.61 -0.43
C LYS A 136 -16.99 6.23 -1.03
N THR A 137 -18.09 5.57 -1.38
CA THR A 137 -18.23 4.36 -2.21
C THR A 137 -17.01 3.43 -2.28
N ILE A 138 -17.00 2.38 -1.44
CA ILE A 138 -16.24 1.17 -1.79
C ILE A 138 -16.93 0.58 -3.02
N VAL A 139 -16.28 0.66 -4.18
CA VAL A 139 -16.68 -0.13 -5.34
C VAL A 139 -16.08 -1.50 -5.14
N TRP A 140 -16.90 -2.43 -4.65
CA TRP A 140 -16.61 -3.85 -4.68
C TRP A 140 -16.73 -4.29 -6.14
N ASN A 141 -15.61 -4.33 -6.86
CA ASN A 141 -15.60 -4.88 -8.21
C ASN A 141 -15.49 -6.41 -8.09
N ASN A 142 -16.65 -7.07 -8.08
CA ASN A 142 -16.77 -8.54 -8.15
C ASN A 142 -16.34 -9.12 -9.51
N ASP A 143 -15.90 -8.30 -10.45
CA ASP A 143 -15.62 -8.72 -11.82
C ASP A 143 -14.14 -8.50 -12.17
N CYS A 144 -13.33 -9.51 -11.86
CA CYS A 144 -12.17 -9.79 -12.69
C CYS A 144 -12.66 -10.19 -14.10
N LEU A 145 -12.03 -9.60 -15.12
CA LEU A 145 -12.07 -9.95 -16.55
C LEU A 145 -13.25 -9.43 -17.38
N VAL A 146 -13.00 -8.37 -18.15
CA VAL A 146 -13.19 -8.45 -19.60
C VAL A 146 -11.98 -7.82 -20.28
N TYR A 147 -11.17 -8.68 -20.92
CA TYR A 147 -10.33 -8.30 -22.05
C TYR A 147 -11.22 -7.92 -23.23
N GLU A 148 -11.05 -6.72 -23.78
CA GLU A 148 -10.96 -6.47 -25.24
C GLU A 148 -9.87 -5.44 -25.50
#